data_AF-A0A2N1I819-F1
#
_entry.id   AF-A0A2N1I819-F1
#
_cell.length_a   1.000
_cell.length_b   1.000
_cell.length_c   1.000
_cell.angle_alpha   90.00
_cell.angle_beta   90.00
_cell.angle_gamma   90.00
#
_symmetry.space_group_name_H-M   'P 1'
#
loop_
_entity.id
_entity.type
_entity.pdbx_description
1 polymer ?
#
loop_
_entity_poly.entity_id
_entity_poly.type
_entity_poly.pdbx_seq_one_letter_code
_entity_poly.pdbx_strand_id
1 'polypeptide(L)' 'MCLAVSNEFAYMENWLVMLLTTYNTNPSSALAHTINFYLDTLLHHDDISFYGNKRCEYLAMQRFWRWQGTKKLIN' A
#
# COMPACT_ATOMS: atom_id res chain seq x y z
N MET A 1 -8.75 -9.56 23.88
CA MET A 1 -7.84 -8.40 23.88
C MET A 1 -8.24 -7.51 22.71
N CYS A 2 -8.64 -6.25 22.95
CA CYS A 2 -8.71 -5.26 21.87
C CYS A 2 -7.27 -4.89 21.52
N LEU A 3 -6.69 -5.59 20.57
CA LEU A 3 -5.34 -5.33 20.08
C LEU A 3 -5.45 -4.13 19.15
N ALA A 4 -5.35 -2.93 19.74
CA ALA A 4 -5.14 -1.72 18.96
C ALA A 4 -3.83 -1.88 18.19
N VAL A 5 -3.83 -1.49 16.92
CA VAL A 5 -2.61 -1.55 16.10
C VAL A 5 -1.57 -0.58 16.63
N SER A 6 -0.31 -0.92 16.42
CA SER A 6 0.80 -0.07 16.79
C SER A 6 0.71 1.28 16.06
N ASN A 7 1.27 2.31 16.71
CA ASN A 7 1.44 3.61 16.07
C ASN A 7 2.26 3.48 14.77
N GLU A 8 3.22 2.56 14.74
CA GLU A 8 4.01 2.25 13.54
C GLU A 8 3.12 1.84 12.37
N PHE A 9 2.23 0.86 12.57
CA PHE A 9 1.30 0.43 11.53
C PHE A 9 0.38 1.58 11.08
N ALA A 10 -0.14 2.37 12.02
CA ALA A 10 -0.96 3.55 11.70
C ALA A 10 -0.18 4.61 10.89
N TYR A 11 1.10 4.83 11.19
CA TYR A 11 1.95 5.70 10.40
C TYR A 11 2.17 5.16 8.99
N MET A 12 2.40 3.85 8.83
CA MET A 12 2.51 3.22 7.52
C MET A 12 1.23 3.39 6.69
N GLU A 13 0.05 3.24 7.29
CA GLU A 13 -1.23 3.54 6.60
C GLU A 13 -1.32 5.01 6.16
N ASN A 14 -0.94 5.96 7.02
CA ASN A 14 -0.97 7.39 6.68
C ASN A 14 -0.01 7.72 5.53
N TRP A 15 1.17 7.08 5.50
CA TRP A 15 2.11 7.19 4.38
C TRP A 15 1.51 6.63 3.09
N LEU A 16 0.83 5.49 3.15
CA LEU A 16 0.13 4.95 1.98
C LEU A 16 -0.93 5.92 1.45
N VAL A 17 -1.74 6.52 2.32
CA VAL A 17 -2.75 7.53 1.93
C VAL A 17 -2.10 8.75 1.26
N MET A 18 -0.99 9.23 1.81
CA MET A 18 -0.24 10.34 1.21
C MET A 18 0.25 9.98 -0.20
N LEU A 19 0.87 8.81 -0.38
CA LEU A 19 1.38 8.35 -1.67
C LEU A 19 0.26 8.20 -2.71
N LEU A 20 -0.89 7.65 -2.32
CA LEU A 20 -2.07 7.52 -3.18
C LEU A 20 -2.58 8.90 -3.62
N THR A 21 -2.62 9.86 -2.69
CA THR A 21 -3.05 11.24 -2.96
C THR A 21 -2.09 11.93 -3.92
N THR A 22 -0.78 11.77 -3.70
CA THR A 22 0.26 12.28 -4.61
C THR A 22 0.18 11.65 -5.99
N TYR A 23 -0.14 10.36 -6.08
CA TYR A 23 -0.27 9.70 -7.38
C TYR A 23 -1.46 10.23 -8.17
N ASN A 24 -2.56 10.54 -7.49
CA ASN A 24 -3.75 11.10 -8.14
C ASN A 24 -3.49 12.47 -8.79
N THR A 25 -2.55 13.26 -8.24
CA THR A 25 -2.18 14.58 -8.78
C THR A 25 -1.00 14.51 -9.75
N ASN A 26 -0.04 13.62 -9.51
CA ASN A 26 1.15 13.44 -10.35
C ASN A 26 1.46 11.94 -10.59
N PRO A 27 0.75 11.30 -11.54
CA PRO A 27 0.93 9.89 -11.83
C PRO A 27 2.33 9.61 -12.37
N SER A 28 3.06 8.69 -11.72
CA SER A 28 4.35 8.22 -12.24
C SER A 28 4.57 6.74 -11.97
N SER A 29 5.31 6.08 -12.86
CA SER A 29 5.69 4.67 -12.66
C SER A 29 6.53 4.47 -11.40
N ALA A 30 7.44 5.41 -11.10
CA ALA A 30 8.22 5.39 -9.88
C ALA A 30 7.31 5.41 -8.65
N LEU A 31 6.33 6.31 -8.61
CA LEU A 31 5.38 6.39 -7.50
C LEU A 31 4.49 5.15 -7.39
N ALA A 32 4.08 4.55 -8.51
CA ALA A 32 3.37 3.26 -8.51
C ALA A 32 4.22 2.12 -7.89
N HIS A 33 5.53 2.07 -8.18
CA HIS A 33 6.45 1.12 -7.54
C HIS A 33 6.61 1.40 -6.04
N THR A 34 6.73 2.67 -5.65
CA THR A 34 6.80 3.07 -4.24
C THR A 34 5.53 2.67 -3.48
N ILE A 35 4.34 2.87 -4.06
CA ILE A 35 3.08 2.44 -3.46
C ILE A 35 3.04 0.91 -3.31
N ASN A 36 3.45 0.17 -4.35
CA ASN A 36 3.52 -1.28 -4.28
C ASN A 36 4.50 -1.77 -3.20
N PHE A 37 5.65 -1.11 -3.04
CA PHE A 37 6.62 -1.40 -1.98
C PHE A 37 5.99 -1.19 -0.59
N TYR A 38 5.33 -0.05 -0.35
CA TYR A 38 4.67 0.21 0.93
C TYR A 38 3.54 -0.77 1.25
N LEU A 39 2.77 -1.18 0.24
CA LEU A 39 1.75 -2.22 0.39
C LEU A 39 2.37 -3.57 0.78
N ASP A 40 3.52 -3.92 0.18
CA ASP A 40 4.25 -5.12 0.57
C ASP A 40 4.70 -5.05 2.04
N THR A 41 5.26 -3.93 2.48
CA THR A 41 5.65 -3.71 3.87
C THR A 41 4.46 -3.83 4.83
N LEU A 42 3.34 -3.17 4.54
CA LEU A 42 2.11 -3.25 5.34
C LEU A 42 1.56 -4.67 5.43
N LEU A 43 1.61 -5.43 4.34
CA LEU A 43 1.09 -6.81 4.28
C LEU A 43 1.94 -7.83 5.04
N HIS A 44 3.22 -7.51 5.30
CA HIS A 44 4.13 -8.35 6.08
C HIS A 44 4.27 -7.89 7.55
N HIS A 45 3.66 -6.77 7.93
CA HIS A 45 3.71 -6.28 9.31
C HIS A 45 2.81 -7.12 10.23
N ASP A 46 3.26 -7.44 11.44
CA ASP A 46 2.58 -8.36 12.37
C ASP A 46 1.13 -7.95 12.68
N ASP A 47 0.90 -6.64 12.81
CA ASP A 47 -0.41 -6.04 13.06
C ASP A 47 -1.44 -6.20 11.91
N ILE A 48 -1.02 -6.62 10.71
CA ILE A 48 -1.94 -6.84 9.59
C ILE A 48 -3.00 -7.90 9.90
N SER A 49 -2.67 -8.82 10.81
CA SER A 49 -3.56 -9.89 11.27
C SER A 49 -4.80 -9.36 11.99
N PHE A 50 -4.73 -8.15 12.57
CA PHE A 50 -5.86 -7.49 13.23
C PHE A 50 -6.82 -6.80 12.25
N TYR A 51 -6.42 -6.66 10.98
CA TYR A 51 -7.12 -5.90 9.94
C TYR A 51 -7.81 -6.80 8.90
N GLY A 52 -8.56 -7.80 9.36
CA GLY A 52 -9.19 -8.86 8.55
C GLY A 52 -9.60 -8.46 7.11
N ASN A 53 -10.61 -7.58 6.97
CA ASN A 53 -11.08 -7.13 5.64
C ASN A 53 -10.09 -6.21 4.91
N LYS A 54 -9.43 -5.29 5.63
CA LYS A 54 -8.44 -4.37 5.05
C LYS A 54 -7.25 -5.11 4.43
N ARG A 55 -6.83 -6.25 5.00
CA ARG A 55 -5.78 -7.09 4.40
C ARG A 55 -6.14 -7.53 2.99
N CYS A 56 -7.38 -7.96 2.77
CA CYS A 56 -7.87 -8.33 1.45
C CYS A 56 -7.89 -7.13 0.49
N GLU A 57 -8.29 -5.95 0.98
CA GLU A 57 -8.26 -4.70 0.22
C GLU A 57 -6.84 -4.33 -0.20
N TYR A 58 -5.85 -4.40 0.72
CA TYR A 58 -4.45 -4.14 0.40
C TYR A 58 -3.86 -5.17 -0.56
N LEU A 59 -4.23 -6.44 -0.47
CA LEU A 59 -3.82 -7.46 -1.46
C LEU A 59 -4.36 -7.15 -2.85
N ALA A 60 -5.63 -6.75 -2.96
CA ALA A 60 -6.22 -6.34 -4.22
C ALA A 60 -5.52 -5.07 -4.77
N MET A 61 -5.27 -4.10 -3.89
CA MET A 61 -4.56 -2.88 -4.22
C MET A 61 -3.12 -3.18 -4.69
N GLN A 62 -2.41 -4.09 -4.02
CA GLN A 62 -1.05 -4.49 -4.40
C GLN A 62 -1.00 -5.08 -5.82
N ARG A 63 -1.96 -5.95 -6.19
CA ARG A 63 -2.05 -6.49 -7.56
C ARG A 63 -2.20 -5.38 -8.59
N PHE A 64 -3.06 -4.40 -8.32
CA PHE A 64 -3.24 -3.24 -9.19
C PHE A 64 -1.94 -2.45 -9.34
N TRP A 65 -1.23 -2.13 -8.24
CA TRP A 65 -0.01 -1.32 -8.31
C TRP A 65 1.18 -2.05 -8.93
N ARG A 66 1.29 -3.37 -8.75
CA ARG A 66 2.27 -4.19 -9.49
C ARG A 66 2.05 -4.04 -10.99
N TRP A 67 0.83 -4.25 -11.46
CA TRP A 67 0.50 -4.09 -12.87
C TRP A 67 0.71 -2.65 -13.36
N GLN A 68 0.27 -1.67 -12.59
CA GLN A 68 0.39 -0.26 -12.96
C GLN A 68 1.86 0.19 -13.07
N GLY A 69 2.74 -0.31 -12.21
CA GLY A 69 4.18 -0.08 -12.30
C GLY A 69 4.80 -0.63 -13.58
N THR A 70 4.35 -1.81 -14.03
CA THR A 70 4.89 -2.47 -15.24
C THR A 70 4.51 -1.79 -16.56
N LYS A 71 3.43 -1.01 -16.59
CA LYS A 71 2.90 -0.42 -17.84
C LYS A 71 3.86 0.53 -18.58
N LYS A 72 4.85 1.13 -17.92
CA LYS A 72 5.83 2.00 -18.60
C LYS A 72 6.94 1.24 -19.32
N LEU A 73 7.08 -0.07 -19.12
CA LEU A 73 8.11 -0.88 -19.79
C LEU A 73 7.66 -1.41 -21.18
N ILE A 74 6.42 -1.14 -21.59
CA ILE A 74 5.81 -1.73 -22.81
C ILE A 74 5.45 -0.66 -23.87
N ASN A 75 5.91 0.59 -23.70
CA ASN A 75 5.76 1.66 -24.71
C ASN A 75 7.10 2.22 -25.13
#